data_AF-A0A9D7I0P9-F1
#
_entry.id   AF-A0A9D7I0P9-F1
#
_cell.length_a   1.000
_cell.length_b   1.000
_cell.length_c   1.000
_cell.angle_alpha   90.00
_cell.angle_beta   90.00
_cell.angle_gamma   90.00
#
_symmetry.space_group_name_H-M   'P 1'
#
loop_
_entity.id
_entity.type
_entity.pdbx_description
1 polymer ?
#
loop_
_entity_poly.entity_id
_entity_poly.type
_entity_poly.pdbx_seq_one_letter_code
_entity_poly.pdbx_strand_id
1 'polypeptide(L)'
;MPAPRRRAAPERELLVIVWDGRDSSDAVAHGKDPALTNPMLWSERILELEPVGTDSVNVVWEWRLWDHLVQDFDSMLPGYGVVRDHPELVDINFVQGPPNSADWIHMNSVSYNEALDQVVLSSHSLDEIWIVIAPPRGAAGHTGGVVGRGGDLLYRWGNPQGYGRGSMADQVFFGQHHASWLPPGHPHEGKILVFNNGLGRPGDEYSSLEIIAPPLQLDGSYAIAPDTAFAPVVQDWIWTAPVPTDFYAHNVSGVYPIGDNYLVTDGPDGLFFQIDGSESVIWRYINPVNAQGR
;
A
#
# COMPACT_ATOMS: atom_id res chain seq x y z
N MET A 1 14.56 -12.87 33.38
CA MET A 1 13.84 -12.33 32.21
C MET A 1 14.05 -13.31 31.06
N PRO A 2 13.00 -13.97 30.55
CA PRO A 2 13.19 -14.88 29.43
C PRO A 2 13.56 -14.05 28.19
N ALA A 3 14.58 -14.49 27.47
CA ALA A 3 15.02 -13.88 26.22
C ALA A 3 13.86 -13.79 25.20
N PRO A 4 13.83 -12.76 24.34
CA PRO A 4 12.89 -12.76 23.22
C PRO A 4 13.11 -14.04 22.42
N ARG A 5 12.04 -14.80 22.20
CA ARG A 5 12.08 -15.89 21.24
C ARG A 5 12.49 -15.27 19.91
N ARG A 6 13.75 -15.47 19.49
CA ARG A 6 14.08 -15.40 18.07
C ARG A 6 13.13 -16.40 17.41
N ARG A 7 12.17 -15.93 16.58
CA ARG A 7 11.45 -16.79 15.65
C ARG A 7 12.56 -17.52 14.88
N ALA A 8 12.72 -18.81 15.12
CA ALA A 8 13.59 -19.63 14.29
C ALA A 8 12.93 -19.66 12.90
N ALA A 9 13.59 -19.14 11.87
CA ALA A 9 13.09 -19.12 10.50
C ALA A 9 12.82 -20.53 9.94
N PRO A 10 12.02 -20.68 8.88
CA PRO A 10 10.66 -20.19 8.70
C PRO A 10 9.72 -21.38 8.47
N GLU A 11 8.72 -21.58 9.33
CA GLU A 11 7.53 -22.28 8.82
C GLU A 11 6.86 -21.31 7.83
N ARG A 12 6.38 -21.82 6.69
CA ARG A 12 5.98 -21.02 5.52
C ARG A 12 4.73 -20.19 5.83
N GLU A 13 4.88 -19.10 6.56
CA GLU A 13 3.82 -18.15 6.82
C GLU A 13 3.50 -17.42 5.50
N LEU A 14 2.25 -17.54 5.04
CA LEU A 14 1.75 -16.86 3.85
C LEU A 14 1.04 -15.59 4.28
N LEU A 15 1.38 -14.46 3.66
CA LEU A 15 0.67 -13.21 3.85
C LEU A 15 -0.25 -12.97 2.66
N VAL A 16 -1.55 -12.86 2.91
CA VAL A 16 -2.56 -12.77 1.85
C VAL A 16 -3.49 -11.58 2.04
N ILE A 17 -3.83 -10.93 0.92
CA ILE A 17 -4.87 -9.91 0.84
C ILE A 17 -6.20 -10.63 0.62
N VAL A 18 -7.23 -10.24 1.36
CA VAL A 18 -8.57 -10.80 1.23
C VAL A 18 -9.58 -9.67 1.33
N TRP A 19 -10.58 -9.67 0.45
CA TRP A 19 -11.72 -8.77 0.60
C TRP A 19 -12.52 -9.08 1.87
N ASP A 20 -12.93 -8.01 2.55
CA ASP A 20 -13.84 -8.01 3.68
C ASP A 20 -15.13 -7.28 3.26
N GLY A 21 -16.15 -8.05 2.87
CA GLY A 21 -17.40 -7.53 2.33
C GLY A 21 -18.30 -6.95 3.42
N ARG A 22 -18.75 -5.71 3.23
CA ARG A 22 -19.57 -4.93 4.16
C ARG A 22 -20.82 -4.44 3.45
N ASP A 23 -21.98 -4.71 4.02
CA ASP A 23 -23.21 -4.21 3.43
C ASP A 23 -23.38 -2.70 3.68
N SER A 24 -24.25 -2.07 2.88
CA SER A 24 -24.50 -0.63 2.98
C SER A 24 -24.96 -0.18 4.37
N SER A 25 -25.67 -1.02 5.12
CA SER A 25 -26.17 -0.64 6.45
C SER A 25 -25.06 -0.65 7.49
N ASP A 26 -24.12 -1.59 7.40
CA ASP A 26 -22.90 -1.62 8.21
C ASP A 26 -22.02 -0.40 7.90
N ALA A 27 -21.83 -0.08 6.61
CA ALA A 27 -21.06 1.10 6.19
C ALA A 27 -21.67 2.41 6.72
N VAL A 28 -22.98 2.60 6.61
CA VAL A 28 -23.67 3.79 7.17
C VAL A 28 -23.55 3.82 8.69
N ALA A 29 -23.65 2.67 9.38
CA ALA A 29 -23.46 2.61 10.83
C ALA A 29 -22.04 2.99 11.28
N HIS A 30 -21.05 2.86 10.39
CA HIS A 30 -19.66 3.31 10.58
C HIS A 30 -19.40 4.73 10.05
N GLY A 31 -20.46 5.50 9.76
CA GLY A 31 -20.36 6.91 9.38
C GLY A 31 -20.02 7.16 7.91
N LYS A 32 -20.18 6.16 7.03
CA LYS A 32 -20.17 6.40 5.59
C LYS A 32 -21.38 7.24 5.19
N ASP A 33 -21.16 8.29 4.41
CA ASP A 33 -22.23 9.10 3.82
C ASP A 33 -23.14 8.20 2.98
N PRO A 34 -24.45 8.10 3.28
CA PRO A 34 -25.41 7.32 2.50
C PRO A 34 -25.40 7.64 1.00
N ALA A 35 -25.03 8.87 0.60
CA ALA A 35 -24.91 9.26 -0.80
C ALA A 35 -23.73 8.60 -1.54
N LEU A 36 -22.71 8.14 -0.80
CA LEU A 36 -21.50 7.47 -1.30
C LEU A 36 -21.58 5.94 -1.20
N THR A 37 -22.73 5.39 -0.79
CA THR A 37 -22.87 3.96 -0.53
C THR A 37 -23.16 3.15 -1.80
N ASN A 38 -22.72 1.89 -1.75
CA ASN A 38 -23.07 0.82 -2.68
C ASN A 38 -23.72 -0.32 -1.87
N PRO A 39 -24.64 -1.13 -2.44
CA PRO A 39 -25.19 -2.31 -1.74
C PRO A 39 -24.14 -3.20 -1.06
N MET A 40 -22.94 -3.28 -1.64
CA MET A 40 -21.78 -3.95 -1.05
C MET A 40 -20.55 -3.05 -1.18
N LEU A 41 -19.80 -2.94 -0.09
CA LEU A 41 -18.51 -2.29 -0.04
C LEU A 41 -17.44 -3.37 0.23
N TRP A 42 -16.37 -3.38 -0.54
CA TRP A 42 -15.25 -4.30 -0.38
C TRP A 42 -14.14 -3.58 0.38
N SER A 43 -14.07 -3.83 1.68
CA SER A 43 -12.92 -3.47 2.50
C SER A 43 -11.83 -4.53 2.35
N GLU A 44 -10.73 -4.35 3.07
CA GLU A 44 -9.54 -5.18 2.96
C GLU A 44 -9.14 -5.74 4.32
N ARG A 45 -8.68 -6.99 4.30
CA ARG A 45 -7.99 -7.62 5.43
C ARG A 45 -6.74 -8.34 4.96
N ILE A 46 -5.75 -8.35 5.84
CA ILE A 46 -4.49 -9.08 5.64
C ILE A 46 -4.45 -10.24 6.62
N LEU A 47 -4.20 -11.44 6.11
CA LEU A 47 -4.08 -12.65 6.92
C LEU A 47 -2.65 -13.19 6.84
N GLU A 48 -2.06 -13.47 7.99
CA GLU A 48 -0.89 -14.35 8.09
C GLU A 48 -1.42 -15.76 8.33
N LEU A 49 -1.03 -16.68 7.45
CA LEU A 49 -1.53 -18.06 7.42
C LEU A 49 -0.38 -19.03 7.63
N GLU A 50 -0.55 -19.98 8.53
CA GLU A 50 0.33 -21.14 8.71
C GLU A 50 -0.29 -22.35 7.98
N PRO A 51 0.31 -22.87 6.90
CA PRO A 51 -0.19 -24.05 6.22
C PRO A 51 -0.17 -25.29 7.10
N VAL A 52 -1.29 -26.03 7.12
CA VAL A 52 -1.43 -27.30 7.82
C VAL A 52 -1.65 -28.40 6.78
N GLY A 53 -0.63 -29.25 6.59
CA GLY A 53 -0.68 -30.26 5.53
C GLY A 53 -0.66 -29.63 4.14
N THR A 54 -1.59 -30.02 3.28
CA THR A 54 -1.64 -29.58 1.86
C THR A 54 -2.92 -28.87 1.47
N ASP A 55 -3.92 -28.86 2.35
CA ASP A 55 -5.30 -28.44 2.05
C ASP A 55 -5.96 -27.64 3.18
N SER A 56 -5.20 -27.26 4.22
CA SER A 56 -5.69 -26.47 5.34
C SER A 56 -4.67 -25.42 5.76
N VAL A 57 -5.14 -24.42 6.50
CA VAL A 57 -4.33 -23.33 7.07
C VAL A 57 -4.86 -22.96 8.46
N ASN A 58 -3.96 -22.57 9.36
CA ASN A 58 -4.30 -21.83 10.57
C ASN A 58 -4.16 -20.32 10.28
N VAL A 59 -5.09 -19.50 10.74
CA VAL A 59 -4.92 -18.04 10.74
C VAL A 59 -4.12 -17.69 11.99
N VAL A 60 -2.88 -17.20 11.81
CA VAL A 60 -2.01 -16.82 12.92
C VAL A 60 -2.11 -15.34 13.26
N TRP A 61 -2.53 -14.52 12.30
CA TRP A 61 -2.85 -13.11 12.50
C TRP A 61 -3.80 -12.57 11.44
N GLU A 62 -4.51 -11.51 11.82
CA GLU A 62 -5.41 -10.76 10.96
C GLU A 62 -5.30 -9.27 11.27
N TRP A 63 -5.28 -8.46 10.21
CA TRP A 63 -5.50 -7.03 10.25
C TRP A 63 -6.67 -6.68 9.35
N ARG A 64 -7.57 -5.81 9.79
CA ARG A 64 -8.75 -5.38 9.03
C ARG A 64 -8.74 -3.86 8.94
N LEU A 65 -8.77 -3.33 7.72
CA LEU A 65 -8.90 -1.90 7.52
C LEU A 65 -10.13 -1.32 8.24
N TRP A 66 -11.21 -2.10 8.32
CA TRP A 66 -12.46 -1.70 8.96
C TRP A 66 -12.32 -1.31 10.44
N ASP A 67 -11.31 -1.83 11.13
CA ASP A 67 -11.03 -1.52 12.54
C ASP A 67 -10.20 -0.22 12.69
N HIS A 68 -9.74 0.37 11.58
CA HIS A 68 -8.82 1.52 11.53
C HIS A 68 -9.40 2.69 10.71
N LEU A 69 -10.69 2.95 10.89
CA LEU A 69 -11.43 3.99 10.16
C LEU A 69 -11.67 5.25 11.00
N VAL A 70 -11.74 6.39 10.31
CA VAL A 70 -12.24 7.67 10.83
C VAL A 70 -13.34 8.19 9.89
N GLN A 71 -14.20 9.06 10.41
CA GLN A 71 -15.22 9.75 9.63
C GLN A 71 -15.54 11.10 10.25
N ASP A 72 -15.95 12.09 9.45
CA ASP A 72 -16.36 13.42 9.92
C ASP A 72 -17.79 13.78 9.47
N PHE A 73 -18.57 12.78 9.04
CA PHE A 73 -19.92 12.93 8.49
C PHE A 73 -21.00 13.03 9.57
N ASP A 74 -21.04 12.09 10.53
CA ASP A 74 -22.05 12.06 11.61
C ASP A 74 -21.41 11.97 12.99
N SER A 75 -21.54 13.05 13.76
CA SER A 75 -21.01 13.17 15.13
C SER A 75 -21.55 12.19 16.16
N MET A 76 -22.65 11.50 15.85
CA MET A 76 -23.28 10.53 16.73
C MET A 76 -22.82 9.08 16.47
N LEU A 77 -22.07 8.84 15.38
CA LEU A 77 -21.62 7.51 14.99
C LEU A 77 -20.18 7.23 15.44
N PRO A 78 -19.79 5.95 15.55
CA PRO A 78 -18.41 5.56 15.85
C PRO A 78 -17.40 6.18 14.88
N GLY A 79 -16.16 6.35 15.34
CA GLY A 79 -15.07 6.88 14.52
C GLY A 79 -15.19 8.36 14.17
N TYR A 80 -16.16 9.10 14.74
CA TYR A 80 -16.26 10.54 14.48
C TYR A 80 -15.03 11.30 14.98
N GLY A 81 -14.37 12.04 14.09
CA GLY A 81 -13.21 12.85 14.41
C GLY A 81 -12.85 13.79 13.26
N VAL A 82 -11.93 14.72 13.52
CA VAL A 82 -11.39 15.56 12.46
C VAL A 82 -10.37 14.73 11.69
N VAL A 83 -10.65 14.37 10.44
CA VAL A 83 -9.83 13.47 9.62
C VAL A 83 -8.34 13.88 9.62
N ARG A 84 -8.06 15.19 9.53
CA ARG A 84 -6.69 15.74 9.53
C ARG A 84 -5.89 15.41 10.80
N ASP A 85 -6.58 15.24 11.92
CA ASP A 85 -5.96 14.98 13.24
C ASP A 85 -5.64 13.49 13.43
N HIS A 86 -6.08 12.62 12.51
CA HIS A 86 -5.93 11.16 12.57
C HIS A 86 -5.21 10.59 11.34
N PRO A 87 -3.94 10.98 11.06
CA PRO A 87 -3.18 10.43 9.94
C PRO A 87 -2.92 8.91 10.05
N GLU A 88 -3.14 8.33 11.23
CA GLU A 88 -3.07 6.90 11.52
C GLU A 88 -4.33 6.10 11.14
N LEU A 89 -5.44 6.76 10.79
CA LEU A 89 -6.71 6.14 10.40
C LEU A 89 -7.07 6.49 8.95
N VAL A 90 -8.00 5.74 8.35
CA VAL A 90 -8.48 5.95 6.98
C VAL A 90 -9.89 6.52 6.99
N ASP A 91 -10.10 7.62 6.26
CA ASP A 91 -11.42 8.22 6.10
C ASP A 91 -12.30 7.38 5.19
N ILE A 92 -13.38 6.80 5.74
CA ILE A 92 -14.36 5.98 4.99
C ILE A 92 -15.13 6.77 3.92
N ASN A 93 -15.09 8.11 4.00
CA ASN A 93 -15.75 9.02 3.08
C ASN A 93 -14.81 9.64 2.04
N PHE A 94 -13.50 9.40 2.15
CA PHE A 94 -12.58 9.81 1.10
C PHE A 94 -12.74 8.92 -0.13
N VAL A 95 -13.03 9.54 -1.28
CA VAL A 95 -13.23 8.83 -2.55
C VAL A 95 -12.41 9.48 -3.64
N GLN A 96 -11.65 8.64 -4.34
CA GLN A 96 -11.01 8.94 -5.62
C GLN A 96 -11.75 8.15 -6.71
N GLY A 97 -12.22 8.84 -7.75
CA GLY A 97 -13.00 8.22 -8.82
C GLY A 97 -14.51 8.10 -8.50
N PRO A 98 -15.20 7.06 -8.99
CA PRO A 98 -16.66 6.96 -8.87
C PRO A 98 -17.13 6.93 -7.40
N PRO A 99 -18.08 7.81 -6.99
CA PRO A 99 -18.47 8.00 -5.59
C PRO A 99 -19.02 6.75 -4.91
N ASN A 100 -19.57 5.80 -5.69
CA ASN A 100 -20.25 4.61 -5.20
C ASN A 100 -19.53 3.33 -5.62
N SER A 101 -18.19 3.37 -5.76
CA SER A 101 -17.42 2.16 -6.04
C SER A 101 -17.57 1.15 -4.89
N ALA A 102 -17.86 -0.11 -5.23
CA ALA A 102 -17.76 -1.20 -4.26
C ALA A 102 -16.30 -1.44 -3.87
N ASP A 103 -15.38 -1.29 -4.82
CA ASP A 103 -13.94 -1.49 -4.68
C ASP A 103 -13.23 -0.17 -4.42
N TRP A 104 -13.40 0.36 -3.21
CA TRP A 104 -12.95 1.70 -2.83
C TRP A 104 -11.49 1.75 -2.36
N ILE A 105 -10.89 0.60 -2.01
CA ILE A 105 -9.49 0.50 -1.57
C ILE A 105 -8.60 -0.12 -2.66
N HIS A 106 -9.07 -1.20 -3.27
CA HIS A 106 -8.34 -1.96 -4.29
C HIS A 106 -6.90 -2.25 -3.85
N MET A 107 -6.73 -3.08 -2.82
CA MET A 107 -5.40 -3.44 -2.34
C MET A 107 -4.72 -4.40 -3.33
N ASN A 108 -3.56 -4.03 -3.85
CA ASN A 108 -2.92 -4.77 -4.95
C ASN A 108 -1.53 -5.34 -4.64
N SER A 109 -0.94 -4.98 -3.51
CA SER A 109 0.32 -5.56 -3.07
C SER A 109 0.45 -5.60 -1.56
N VAL A 110 1.14 -6.63 -1.08
CA VAL A 110 1.53 -6.82 0.31
C VAL A 110 2.98 -7.30 0.36
N SER A 111 3.79 -6.67 1.19
CA SER A 111 5.19 -7.06 1.41
C SER A 111 5.52 -6.96 2.90
N TYR A 112 6.31 -7.90 3.40
CA TYR A 112 6.69 -7.98 4.81
C TYR A 112 8.18 -7.66 4.99
N ASN A 113 8.49 -6.85 6.01
CA ASN A 113 9.85 -6.54 6.41
C ASN A 113 10.17 -7.21 7.76
N GLU A 114 10.94 -8.30 7.70
CA GLU A 114 11.34 -9.09 8.87
C GLU A 114 12.19 -8.32 9.88
N ALA A 115 12.96 -7.31 9.45
CA ALA A 115 13.81 -6.55 10.35
C ALA A 115 13.01 -5.56 11.21
N LEU A 116 11.89 -5.08 10.68
CA LEU A 116 11.02 -4.09 11.31
C LEU A 116 9.77 -4.71 11.96
N ASP A 117 9.44 -5.96 11.64
CA ASP A 117 8.14 -6.58 11.92
C ASP A 117 6.98 -5.72 11.36
N GLN A 118 7.08 -5.30 10.09
CA GLN A 118 6.12 -4.37 9.45
C GLN A 118 5.66 -4.86 8.07
N VAL A 119 4.45 -4.47 7.69
CA VAL A 119 3.85 -4.79 6.39
C VAL A 119 3.61 -3.50 5.61
N VAL A 120 4.04 -3.46 4.35
CA VAL A 120 3.69 -2.39 3.41
C VAL A 120 2.58 -2.89 2.50
N LEU A 121 1.61 -2.02 2.29
CA LEU A 121 0.38 -2.25 1.57
C LEU A 121 0.25 -1.17 0.48
N SER A 122 -0.35 -1.50 -0.65
CA SER A 122 -0.63 -0.54 -1.72
C SER A 122 -2.12 -0.52 -2.03
N SER A 123 -2.75 0.63 -1.78
CA SER A 123 -4.12 0.92 -2.16
C SER A 123 -4.11 1.67 -3.49
N HIS A 124 -4.51 0.98 -4.55
CA HIS A 124 -4.61 1.59 -5.88
C HIS A 124 -5.63 2.72 -5.89
N SER A 125 -6.82 2.46 -5.35
CA SER A 125 -7.94 3.40 -5.45
C SER A 125 -7.72 4.67 -4.64
N LEU A 126 -6.90 4.64 -3.58
CA LEU A 126 -6.63 5.84 -2.77
C LEU A 126 -5.33 6.55 -3.16
N ASP A 127 -4.60 6.02 -4.14
CA ASP A 127 -3.29 6.51 -4.57
C ASP A 127 -2.29 6.59 -3.41
N GLU A 128 -2.30 5.57 -2.55
CA GLU A 128 -1.46 5.52 -1.35
C GLU A 128 -0.82 4.16 -1.13
N ILE A 129 0.36 4.20 -0.53
CA ILE A 129 0.89 3.06 0.21
C ILE A 129 0.72 3.29 1.71
N TRP A 130 0.58 2.19 2.45
CA TRP A 130 0.45 2.21 3.91
C TRP A 130 1.44 1.26 4.55
N ILE A 131 1.84 1.56 5.79
CA ILE A 131 2.65 0.66 6.60
C ILE A 131 1.93 0.41 7.92
N VAL A 132 1.80 -0.87 8.26
CA VAL A 132 1.18 -1.34 9.52
C VAL A 132 2.16 -2.24 10.27
N ILE A 133 1.98 -2.33 11.60
CA ILE A 133 2.77 -3.24 12.43
C ILE A 133 2.27 -4.67 12.24
N ALA A 134 3.19 -5.59 11.98
CA ALA A 134 2.91 -7.02 11.93
C ALA A 134 3.08 -7.70 13.31
N PRO A 135 2.63 -8.94 13.48
CA PRO A 135 2.88 -9.74 14.67
C PRO A 135 4.37 -9.95 14.97
N PRO A 136 4.73 -10.27 16.22
CA PRO A 136 3.85 -10.31 17.40
C PRO A 136 3.60 -8.91 18.00
N ARG A 137 4.03 -7.85 17.31
CA ARG A 137 3.98 -6.48 17.82
C ARG A 137 2.66 -5.77 17.50
N GLY A 138 1.95 -6.19 16.45
CA GLY A 138 0.66 -5.61 16.07
C GLY A 138 -0.46 -6.05 17.02
N ALA A 139 -1.31 -5.11 17.45
CA ALA A 139 -2.59 -5.39 18.10
C ALA A 139 -3.74 -5.07 17.13
N ALA A 140 -4.90 -5.71 17.29
CA ALA A 140 -6.05 -5.47 16.40
C ALA A 140 -6.74 -4.11 16.60
N GLY A 141 -6.39 -3.33 17.64
CA GLY A 141 -7.02 -2.04 17.95
C GLY A 141 -6.03 -0.88 17.93
N HIS A 142 -6.47 0.29 18.40
CA HIS A 142 -5.69 1.54 18.36
C HIS A 142 -4.57 1.66 19.40
N THR A 143 -4.49 0.72 20.34
CA THR A 143 -3.55 0.80 21.47
C THR A 143 -2.63 -0.41 21.54
N GLY A 144 -1.39 -0.20 21.98
CA GLY A 144 -0.36 -1.25 22.06
C GLY A 144 0.61 -1.18 20.89
N GLY A 145 1.39 -2.24 20.65
CA GLY A 145 2.37 -2.29 19.57
C GLY A 145 3.43 -1.19 19.54
N VAL A 146 4.07 -1.01 18.38
CA VAL A 146 5.09 0.04 18.18
C VAL A 146 4.43 1.41 18.36
N VAL A 147 5.03 2.25 19.20
CA VAL A 147 4.57 3.61 19.56
C VAL A 147 3.11 3.73 20.03
N GLY A 148 2.50 2.65 20.52
CA GLY A 148 1.17 2.69 21.12
C GLY A 148 0.01 2.71 20.11
N ARG A 149 0.26 2.40 18.84
CA ARG A 149 -0.73 2.44 17.74
C ARG A 149 -1.47 1.14 17.46
N GLY A 150 -1.12 0.06 18.16
CA GLY A 150 -1.71 -1.26 18.04
C GLY A 150 -1.65 -1.84 16.63
N GLY A 151 -2.61 -1.49 15.77
CA GLY A 151 -2.69 -1.86 14.35
C GLY A 151 -2.99 -0.68 13.41
N ASP A 152 -3.09 0.54 13.92
CA ASP A 152 -3.28 1.74 13.11
C ASP A 152 -2.09 1.97 12.16
N LEU A 153 -2.29 2.81 11.14
CA LEU A 153 -1.24 3.12 10.18
C LEU A 153 -0.06 3.78 10.90
N LEU A 154 1.12 3.19 10.72
CA LEU A 154 2.39 3.79 11.11
C LEU A 154 2.81 4.89 10.15
N TYR A 155 2.47 4.71 8.87
CA TYR A 155 2.84 5.56 7.77
C TYR A 155 1.84 5.42 6.63
N ARG A 156 1.59 6.53 5.94
CA ARG A 156 0.85 6.57 4.68
C ARG A 156 1.44 7.62 3.75
N TRP A 157 1.50 7.33 2.46
CA TRP A 157 2.15 8.21 1.49
C TRP A 157 1.63 8.00 0.07
N GLY A 158 1.61 9.06 -0.73
CA GLY A 158 1.16 9.05 -2.12
C GLY A 158 0.08 10.10 -2.40
N ASN A 159 -0.93 10.19 -1.53
CA ASN A 159 -2.04 11.13 -1.67
C ASN A 159 -2.45 11.77 -0.33
N PRO A 160 -1.78 12.87 0.09
CA PRO A 160 -2.06 13.48 1.38
C PRO A 160 -3.43 14.13 1.51
N GLN A 161 -4.20 14.24 0.43
CA GLN A 161 -5.61 14.65 0.47
C GLN A 161 -6.48 13.63 1.21
N GLY A 162 -6.12 12.34 1.16
CA GLY A 162 -6.91 11.25 1.75
C GLY A 162 -6.98 11.26 3.27
N TYR A 163 -6.23 12.15 3.92
CA TYR A 163 -6.30 12.43 5.34
C TYR A 163 -6.22 13.94 5.61
N GLY A 164 -6.64 14.76 4.65
CA GLY A 164 -6.78 16.19 4.81
C GLY A 164 -5.47 16.94 5.11
N ARG A 165 -4.29 16.40 4.77
CA ARG A 165 -2.97 17.02 5.00
C ARG A 165 -2.23 17.46 3.73
N GLY A 166 -2.93 17.51 2.60
CA GLY A 166 -2.45 18.06 1.35
C GLY A 166 -3.59 18.40 0.41
N SER A 167 -3.22 18.69 -0.83
CA SER A 167 -4.08 19.09 -1.94
C SER A 167 -3.77 18.24 -3.18
N MET A 168 -4.52 18.44 -4.27
CA MET A 168 -4.24 17.74 -5.55
C MET A 168 -2.81 17.98 -6.06
N ALA A 169 -2.19 19.10 -5.68
CA ALA A 169 -0.81 19.41 -6.06
C ALA A 169 0.23 18.57 -5.29
N ASP A 170 -0.16 17.96 -4.17
CA ASP A 170 0.72 17.17 -3.31
C ASP A 170 0.60 15.65 -3.60
N GLN A 171 -0.34 15.25 -4.47
CA GLN A 171 -0.49 13.86 -4.89
C GLN A 171 0.61 13.47 -5.87
N VAL A 172 1.21 12.30 -5.65
CA VAL A 172 2.36 11.81 -6.42
C VAL A 172 2.16 10.40 -6.97
N PHE A 173 1.29 9.60 -6.36
CA PHE A 173 0.88 8.31 -6.91
C PHE A 173 -0.43 8.42 -7.69
N PHE A 174 -0.56 7.56 -8.69
CA PHE A 174 -1.66 7.55 -9.66
C PHE A 174 -1.91 6.10 -10.10
N GLY A 175 -2.74 5.38 -9.34
CA GLY A 175 -3.08 3.97 -9.57
C GLY A 175 -1.90 3.02 -9.41
N GLN A 176 -1.01 3.28 -8.45
CA GLN A 176 0.24 2.55 -8.27
C GLN A 176 0.06 1.07 -7.89
N HIS A 177 1.04 0.25 -8.24
CA HIS A 177 1.14 -1.16 -7.94
C HIS A 177 2.49 -1.52 -7.30
N HIS A 178 2.52 -2.70 -6.69
CA HIS A 178 3.73 -3.40 -6.27
C HIS A 178 4.66 -2.57 -5.34
N ALA A 179 4.11 -2.11 -4.21
CA ALA A 179 4.92 -1.54 -3.15
C ALA A 179 5.68 -2.65 -2.40
N SER A 180 7.01 -2.54 -2.32
CA SER A 180 7.86 -3.50 -1.61
C SER A 180 9.11 -2.86 -1.04
N TRP A 181 9.61 -3.37 0.08
CA TRP A 181 10.92 -2.94 0.58
C TRP A 181 12.05 -3.46 -0.29
N LEU A 182 13.04 -2.60 -0.51
CA LEU A 182 14.30 -2.99 -1.12
C LEU A 182 15.14 -3.78 -0.11
N PRO A 183 15.60 -4.99 -0.49
CA PRO A 183 16.17 -5.95 0.45
C PRO A 183 17.57 -5.55 0.93
N PRO A 184 18.06 -6.18 2.01
CA PRO A 184 19.44 -6.02 2.45
C PRO A 184 20.46 -6.29 1.34
N GLY A 185 21.47 -5.42 1.24
CA GLY A 185 22.52 -5.47 0.22
C GLY A 185 22.18 -4.75 -1.09
N HIS A 186 20.95 -4.27 -1.28
CA HIS A 186 20.58 -3.42 -2.41
C HIS A 186 21.14 -1.98 -2.23
N PRO A 187 21.53 -1.24 -3.28
CA PRO A 187 22.07 0.14 -3.15
C PRO A 187 21.12 1.12 -2.44
N HIS A 188 19.82 0.85 -2.54
CA HIS A 188 18.73 1.58 -1.89
C HIS A 188 18.05 0.77 -0.77
N GLU A 189 18.78 -0.13 -0.09
CA GLU A 189 18.28 -0.98 1.01
C GLU A 189 17.39 -0.20 1.99
N GLY A 190 16.29 -0.84 2.42
CA GLY A 190 15.37 -0.30 3.43
C GLY A 190 14.41 0.78 2.93
N LYS A 191 14.61 1.29 1.70
CA LYS A 191 13.65 2.15 0.99
C LYS A 191 12.53 1.31 0.38
N ILE A 192 11.45 1.95 -0.05
CA ILE A 192 10.31 1.27 -0.67
C ILE A 192 10.31 1.56 -2.16
N LEU A 193 10.24 0.50 -2.96
CA LEU A 193 10.11 0.53 -4.41
C LEU A 193 8.64 0.37 -4.79
N VAL A 194 8.18 1.17 -5.75
CA VAL A 194 6.79 1.20 -6.23
C VAL A 194 6.76 1.33 -7.75
N PHE A 195 5.79 0.67 -8.39
CA PHE A 195 5.42 0.91 -9.78
C PHE A 195 4.27 1.91 -9.82
N ASN A 196 4.48 3.13 -10.30
CA ASN A 196 3.43 4.13 -10.41
C ASN A 196 2.85 4.11 -11.83
N ASN A 197 1.61 3.61 -11.98
CA ASN A 197 1.02 3.38 -13.29
C ASN A 197 0.78 4.68 -14.07
N GLY A 198 0.44 5.77 -13.37
CA GLY A 198 0.22 7.09 -13.96
C GLY A 198 -1.22 7.36 -14.39
N LEU A 199 -2.18 6.55 -13.93
CA LEU A 199 -3.59 6.67 -14.33
C LEU A 199 -4.19 7.99 -13.81
N GLY A 200 -4.64 8.88 -14.70
CA GLY A 200 -5.19 10.18 -14.29
C GLY A 200 -4.16 11.17 -13.73
N ARG A 201 -2.86 10.91 -13.92
CA ARG A 201 -1.77 11.85 -13.62
C ARG A 201 -2.03 13.21 -14.29
N PRO A 202 -1.76 14.34 -13.61
CA PRO A 202 -1.80 15.65 -14.25
C PRO A 202 -0.82 15.76 -15.43
N GLY A 203 -1.33 16.08 -16.61
CA GLY A 203 -0.55 16.18 -17.85
C GLY A 203 -0.69 14.93 -18.70
N ASP A 204 0.43 14.37 -19.15
CA ASP A 204 0.46 13.13 -19.92
C ASP A 204 0.42 11.91 -18.99
N GLU A 205 -0.25 10.86 -19.44
CA GLU A 205 -0.25 9.57 -18.75
C GLU A 205 0.99 8.76 -19.16
N TYR A 206 1.78 8.38 -18.16
CA TYR A 206 2.95 7.53 -18.32
C TYR A 206 3.27 6.83 -17.00
N SER A 207 3.93 5.68 -17.09
CA SER A 207 4.36 4.94 -15.90
C SER A 207 5.76 5.36 -15.44
N SER A 208 5.96 5.32 -14.13
CA SER A 208 7.25 5.57 -13.48
C SER A 208 7.58 4.45 -12.49
N LEU A 209 8.88 4.21 -12.30
CA LEU A 209 9.39 3.40 -11.20
C LEU A 209 9.91 4.34 -10.15
N GLU A 210 9.50 4.14 -8.91
CA GLU A 210 9.74 5.13 -7.88
C GLU A 210 10.29 4.47 -6.62
N ILE A 211 11.27 5.13 -6.02
CA ILE A 211 11.78 4.77 -4.70
C ILE A 211 11.47 5.90 -3.75
N ILE A 212 10.93 5.54 -2.59
CA ILE A 212 10.67 6.47 -1.52
C ILE A 212 11.53 6.11 -0.30
N ALA A 213 11.99 7.13 0.42
CA ALA A 213 12.69 6.96 1.68
C ALA A 213 11.78 7.46 2.82
N PRO A 214 10.99 6.58 3.45
CA PRO A 214 10.17 6.97 4.59
C PRO A 214 11.04 7.53 5.73
N PRO A 215 10.53 8.45 6.57
CA PRO A 215 11.26 9.08 7.66
C PRO A 215 11.31 8.15 8.88
N LEU A 216 11.85 6.94 8.68
CA LEU A 216 11.95 5.88 9.67
C LEU A 216 12.81 6.32 10.85
N GLN A 217 12.30 6.11 12.05
CA GLN A 217 12.97 6.37 13.32
C GLN A 217 13.54 5.09 13.92
N LEU A 218 14.46 5.24 14.88
CA LEU A 218 15.14 4.11 15.53
C LEU A 218 14.18 3.17 16.29
N ASP A 219 13.04 3.69 16.74
CA ASP A 219 12.01 2.90 17.43
C ASP A 219 11.06 2.15 16.47
N GLY A 220 11.27 2.29 15.15
CA GLY A 220 10.44 1.67 14.11
C GLY A 220 9.22 2.50 13.70
N SER A 221 9.02 3.69 14.27
CA SER A 221 7.97 4.62 13.84
C SER A 221 8.43 5.51 12.70
N TYR A 222 7.52 6.32 12.14
CA TYR A 222 7.82 7.27 11.08
C TYR A 222 7.55 8.69 11.56
N ALA A 223 8.52 9.59 11.39
CA ALA A 223 8.38 10.96 11.85
C ALA A 223 7.30 11.70 11.04
N ILE A 224 6.41 12.40 11.75
CA ILE A 224 5.38 13.27 11.19
C ILE A 224 5.23 14.51 12.06
N ALA A 225 5.15 15.68 11.45
CA ALA A 225 4.85 16.90 12.17
C ALA A 225 3.33 17.03 12.41
N PRO A 226 2.88 17.72 13.47
CA PRO A 226 1.46 17.78 13.84
C PRO A 226 0.53 18.20 12.70
N ASP A 227 0.97 19.12 11.85
CA ASP A 227 0.12 19.75 10.82
C ASP A 227 0.58 19.50 9.39
N THR A 228 1.49 18.55 9.14
CA THR A 228 1.96 18.25 7.78
C THR A 228 1.69 16.80 7.40
N ALA A 229 1.64 16.54 6.09
CA ALA A 229 1.72 15.20 5.55
C ALA A 229 3.03 14.50 5.98
N PHE A 230 3.04 13.17 5.89
CA PHE A 230 4.26 12.39 6.02
C PHE A 230 5.30 12.81 4.97
N ALA A 231 6.55 12.96 5.39
CA ALA A 231 7.69 13.07 4.50
C ALA A 231 7.95 11.71 3.80
N PRO A 232 8.72 11.65 2.70
CA PRO A 232 9.34 12.77 2.00
C PRO A 232 8.33 13.56 1.16
N VAL A 233 8.64 14.81 0.79
CA VAL A 233 7.74 15.60 -0.09
C VAL A 233 7.83 15.14 -1.55
N VAL A 234 8.96 14.55 -1.92
CA VAL A 234 9.23 14.01 -3.25
C VAL A 234 9.87 12.63 -3.13
N GLN A 235 9.80 11.87 -4.20
CA GLN A 235 10.48 10.59 -4.34
C GLN A 235 12.00 10.75 -4.15
N ASP A 236 12.64 9.72 -3.62
CA ASP A 236 14.10 9.63 -3.52
C ASP A 236 14.74 9.35 -4.88
N TRP A 237 14.05 8.58 -5.72
CA TRP A 237 14.46 8.27 -7.08
C TRP A 237 13.23 8.00 -7.96
N ILE A 238 13.33 8.37 -9.23
CA ILE A 238 12.30 8.17 -10.25
C ILE A 238 13.00 7.74 -11.53
N TRP A 239 12.49 6.68 -12.15
CA TRP A 239 12.81 6.33 -13.52
C TRP A 239 11.58 6.38 -14.41
N THR A 240 11.77 6.91 -15.61
CA THR A 240 10.81 6.87 -16.73
C THR A 240 11.52 6.43 -17.99
N ALA A 241 10.76 6.05 -19.02
CA ALA A 241 11.32 5.99 -20.36
C ALA A 241 11.91 7.38 -20.75
N PRO A 242 12.94 7.44 -21.62
CA PRO A 242 13.56 8.70 -22.06
C PRO A 242 12.55 9.70 -22.63
N VAL A 243 11.54 9.18 -23.34
CA VAL A 243 10.30 9.87 -23.62
C VAL A 243 9.24 9.21 -22.73
N PRO A 244 8.71 9.89 -21.69
CA PRO A 244 7.87 9.23 -20.69
C PRO A 244 6.69 8.46 -21.28
N THR A 245 6.03 9.03 -22.30
CA THR A 245 4.88 8.42 -22.97
C THR A 245 5.19 7.18 -23.81
N ASP A 246 6.48 6.84 -24.02
CA ASP A 246 6.86 5.57 -24.66
C ASP A 246 6.67 4.37 -23.72
N PHE A 247 6.36 4.61 -22.43
CA PHE A 247 6.07 3.59 -21.45
C PHE A 247 4.85 3.96 -20.60
N TYR A 248 3.74 3.26 -20.81
CA TYR A 248 2.51 3.45 -20.05
C TYR A 248 1.74 2.14 -19.84
N ALA A 249 1.90 1.56 -18.66
CA ALA A 249 1.15 0.41 -18.21
C ALA A 249 -0.02 0.88 -17.32
N HIS A 250 -1.17 1.15 -17.94
CA HIS A 250 -2.32 1.79 -17.29
C HIS A 250 -2.96 1.00 -16.12
N ASN A 251 -2.67 -0.30 -15.98
CA ASN A 251 -3.11 -1.12 -14.84
C ASN A 251 -2.14 -2.29 -14.61
N VAL A 252 -2.40 -3.05 -13.53
CA VAL A 252 -1.58 -4.18 -13.06
C VAL A 252 -0.09 -3.78 -13.03
N SER A 253 0.82 -4.66 -13.43
CA SER A 253 2.26 -4.34 -13.58
C SER A 253 3.03 -4.30 -12.26
N GLY A 254 4.35 -4.18 -12.36
CA GLY A 254 5.22 -4.24 -11.20
C GLY A 254 6.69 -4.07 -11.52
N VAL A 255 7.47 -3.83 -10.46
CA VAL A 255 8.93 -3.71 -10.52
C VAL A 255 9.60 -4.49 -9.39
N TYR A 256 10.60 -5.31 -9.70
CA TYR A 256 11.26 -6.21 -8.77
C TYR A 256 12.76 -5.91 -8.72
N PRO A 257 13.38 -5.78 -7.53
CA PRO A 257 14.83 -5.69 -7.43
C PRO A 257 15.47 -7.04 -7.79
N ILE A 258 16.50 -7.01 -8.63
CA ILE A 258 17.31 -8.17 -9.01
C ILE A 258 18.79 -7.78 -8.97
N GLY A 259 19.46 -8.09 -7.86
CA GLY A 259 20.80 -7.54 -7.60
C GLY A 259 20.72 -6.03 -7.49
N ASP A 260 21.55 -5.31 -8.23
CA ASP A 260 21.53 -3.83 -8.31
C ASP A 260 20.61 -3.31 -9.44
N ASN A 261 19.88 -4.20 -10.11
CA ASN A 261 19.03 -3.91 -11.27
C ASN A 261 17.55 -4.05 -10.92
N TYR A 262 16.68 -3.66 -11.84
CA TYR A 262 15.23 -3.78 -11.70
C TYR A 262 14.62 -4.54 -12.86
N LEU A 263 13.86 -5.60 -12.57
CA LEU A 263 12.98 -6.24 -13.54
C LEU A 263 11.63 -5.54 -13.51
N VAL A 264 11.17 -5.08 -14.66
CA VAL A 264 9.91 -4.39 -14.85
C VAL A 264 8.98 -5.29 -15.63
N THR A 265 7.73 -5.37 -15.18
CA THR A 265 6.65 -6.11 -15.84
C THR A 265 5.53 -5.15 -16.18
N ASP A 266 5.30 -4.94 -17.46
CA ASP A 266 4.14 -4.26 -18.03
C ASP A 266 3.08 -5.31 -18.35
N GLY A 267 2.04 -5.35 -17.54
CA GLY A 267 0.97 -6.33 -17.68
C GLY A 267 0.11 -6.15 -18.94
N PRO A 268 -0.40 -4.93 -19.24
CA PRO A 268 -1.19 -4.66 -20.43
C PRO A 268 -0.55 -5.13 -21.74
N ASP A 269 0.72 -4.82 -21.92
CA ASP A 269 1.44 -5.11 -23.16
C ASP A 269 2.18 -6.45 -23.11
N GLY A 270 2.15 -7.14 -21.96
CA GLY A 270 2.91 -8.36 -21.73
C GLY A 270 4.43 -8.14 -21.88
N LEU A 271 4.90 -6.92 -21.65
CA LEU A 271 6.29 -6.51 -21.83
C LEU A 271 7.07 -6.71 -20.53
N PHE A 272 8.24 -7.31 -20.65
CA PHE A 272 9.23 -7.46 -19.58
C PHE A 272 10.50 -6.74 -20.02
N PHE A 273 11.11 -5.98 -19.13
CA PHE A 273 12.42 -5.41 -19.41
C PHE A 273 13.22 -5.25 -18.12
N GLN A 274 14.53 -5.16 -18.25
CA GLN A 274 15.41 -4.92 -17.11
C GLN A 274 16.13 -3.59 -17.27
N ILE A 275 16.16 -2.81 -16.20
CA ILE A 275 16.94 -1.59 -16.06
C ILE A 275 18.15 -1.89 -15.19
N ASP A 276 19.33 -1.46 -15.59
CA ASP A 276 20.53 -1.57 -14.77
C ASP A 276 20.75 -0.37 -13.84
N GLY A 277 21.76 -0.45 -12.97
CA GLY A 277 22.13 0.66 -12.09
C GLY A 277 22.61 1.94 -12.80
N SER A 278 22.74 1.92 -14.14
CA SER A 278 22.97 3.12 -14.96
C SER A 278 21.70 3.64 -15.63
N GLU A 279 20.54 3.16 -15.19
CA GLU A 279 19.20 3.53 -15.69
C GLU A 279 18.97 3.17 -17.16
N SER A 280 19.79 2.26 -17.70
CA SER A 280 19.70 1.80 -19.08
C SER A 280 18.86 0.53 -19.17
N VAL A 281 17.98 0.47 -20.16
CA VAL A 281 17.27 -0.78 -20.49
C VAL A 281 18.26 -1.74 -21.15
N ILE A 282 18.60 -2.83 -20.46
CA ILE A 282 19.63 -3.78 -20.91
C ILE A 282 19.07 -4.95 -21.72
N TRP A 283 17.79 -5.28 -21.55
CA TRP A 283 17.06 -6.19 -22.42
C TRP A 283 15.56 -5.94 -22.31
N ARG A 284 14.82 -6.40 -23.33
CA ARG A 284 13.37 -6.41 -23.38
C ARG A 284 12.85 -7.72 -23.94
N TYR A 285 11.69 -8.16 -23.50
CA TYR A 285 10.97 -9.34 -23.97
C TYR A 285 9.48 -9.06 -23.96
N ILE A 286 8.80 -9.28 -25.09
CA ILE A 286 7.34 -9.18 -25.17
C ILE A 286 6.82 -10.62 -25.16
N ASN A 287 5.90 -10.92 -24.25
CA ASN A 287 5.23 -12.20 -24.23
C ASN A 287 4.54 -12.42 -25.58
N PRO A 288 4.87 -13.49 -26.33
CA PRO A 288 4.27 -13.73 -27.63
C PRO A 288 2.78 -14.09 -27.53
N VAL A 289 2.28 -14.34 -26.31
CA VAL A 289 0.89 -14.65 -26.03
C VAL A 289 0.05 -13.38 -25.99
N ASN A 290 -0.85 -13.21 -26.95
CA ASN A 290 -1.86 -12.15 -26.91
C ASN A 290 -3.05 -12.54 -26.02
N ALA A 291 -4.09 -11.69 -25.94
CA ALA A 291 -5.31 -11.93 -25.16
C ALA A 291 -6.05 -13.25 -25.49
N GLN A 292 -5.65 -13.99 -26.53
CA GLN A 292 -6.16 -15.32 -26.88
C GLN A 292 -5.27 -16.50 -26.42
N GLY A 293 -4.24 -16.27 -25.62
CA GLY A 293 -3.48 -17.37 -25.01
C GLY A 293 -2.58 -18.14 -26.00
N ARG A 294 -2.20 -17.54 -27.14
CA ARG A 294 -1.33 -18.15 -28.16
C ARG A 294 -0.32 -17.17 -28.71
#